data_AF-A0A937CBE4-F1
#
_entry.id   AF-A0A937CBE4-F1
#
_cell.length_a   1.000
_cell.length_b   1.000
_cell.length_c   1.000
_cell.angle_alpha   90.00
_cell.angle_beta   90.00
_cell.angle_gamma   90.00
#
_symmetry.space_group_name_H-M   'P 1'
#
loop_
_entity.id
_entity.type
_entity.pdbx_description
1 polymer ?
#
loop_
_entity_poly.entity_id
_entity_poly.type
_entity_poly.pdbx_seq_one_letter_code
_entity_poly.pdbx_strand_id
1 'polypeptide(L)'
;MYIICCTNNFAGKVTGKQLASYAGVVPFEHSSGVSVKGRNRVSKMANKELKKMLHLCALTAIKYYPEFKDYFTRKKHQVKTACWY
;
A
#
# COMPACT_ATOMS: atom_id res chain seq x y z
N MET A 1 4.14 15.43 -6.95
CA MET A 1 3.70 16.66 -6.24
C MET A 1 2.60 16.40 -5.21
N TYR A 2 1.60 15.55 -5.48
CA TYR A 2 0.51 15.27 -4.52
C TYR A 2 0.99 14.75 -3.15
N ILE A 3 1.96 13.83 -3.10
CA ILE A 3 2.49 13.27 -1.84
C ILE A 3 3.13 14.31 -0.91
N ILE A 4 3.82 15.31 -1.48
CA ILE A 4 4.49 16.38 -0.72
C ILE A 4 3.45 17.31 -0.07
N CYS A 5 2.39 17.62 -0.83
CA CYS A 5 1.25 18.40 -0.32
C CYS A 5 0.53 17.66 0.81
N CYS A 6 0.21 16.37 0.63
CA CYS A 6 -0.47 15.56 1.65
C CYS A 6 0.33 15.37 2.94
N THR A 7 1.67 15.43 2.86
CA THR A 7 2.55 15.24 4.01
C THR A 7 3.12 16.54 4.57
N ASN A 8 2.70 17.69 4.04
CA ASN A 8 3.24 19.02 4.35
C ASN A 8 4.78 19.03 4.35
N ASN A 9 5.37 18.61 3.22
CA ASN A 9 6.83 18.46 3.06
C ASN A 9 7.50 17.57 4.14
N PHE A 10 6.79 16.52 4.58
CA PHE A 10 7.25 15.61 5.64
C PHE A 10 7.59 16.29 6.98
N ALA A 11 7.12 17.52 7.21
CA ALA A 11 7.43 18.31 8.42
C ALA A 11 7.04 17.58 9.73
N GLY A 12 6.01 16.73 9.68
CA GLY A 12 5.52 15.95 10.82
C GLY A 12 6.29 14.67 11.13
N LYS A 13 7.48 14.42 10.55
CA LYS A 13 8.23 13.15 10.71
C LYS A 13 7.37 11.91 10.41
N VAL A 14 6.55 11.98 9.36
CA VAL A 14 5.62 10.91 9.00
C VAL A 14 6.41 9.66 8.60
N THR A 15 6.21 8.55 9.31
CA THR A 15 6.85 7.28 8.97
C THR A 15 6.18 6.64 7.76
N GLY A 16 6.93 5.84 6.99
CA GLY A 16 6.38 5.14 5.82
C GLY A 16 5.18 4.24 6.14
N LYS A 17 5.14 3.65 7.34
CA LYS A 17 3.99 2.83 7.79
C LYS A 17 2.73 3.66 8.00
N GLN A 18 2.86 4.83 8.62
CA GLN A 18 1.74 5.77 8.82
C GLN A 18 1.20 6.26 7.48
N LEU A 19 2.09 6.61 6.55
CA LEU A 19 1.70 7.03 5.21
C LEU A 19 1.02 5.90 4.43
N ALA A 20 1.51 4.67 4.53
CA ALA A 20 0.92 3.51 3.86
C ALA A 20 -0.48 3.15 4.39
N SER A 21 -0.70 3.35 5.69
CA SER A 21 -2.02 3.21 6.33
C SER A 21 -2.97 4.33 5.90
N TYR A 22 -2.49 5.59 5.86
CA TYR A 22 -3.25 6.76 5.40
C TYR A 22 -3.65 6.65 3.91
N ALA A 23 -2.74 6.18 3.05
CA ALA A 23 -3.01 5.92 1.65
C ALA A 23 -3.94 4.70 1.43
N GLY A 24 -4.16 3.86 2.45
CA GLY A 24 -4.97 2.64 2.31
C GLY A 24 -4.32 1.57 1.41
N VAL A 25 -3.00 1.51 1.43
CA VAL A 25 -2.21 0.42 0.80
C VAL A 25 -2.20 -0.81 1.70
N VAL A 26 -2.20 -0.60 3.02
CA VAL A 26 -2.24 -1.66 4.03
C VAL A 26 -3.69 -1.94 4.41
N PRO A 27 -4.14 -3.20 4.39
CA PRO A 27 -5.46 -3.56 4.86
C PRO A 27 -5.51 -3.49 6.40
N PHE A 28 -6.62 -3.02 6.97
CA PHE A 28 -6.82 -2.99 8.41
C PHE A 28 -7.45 -4.31 8.87
N GLU A 29 -6.91 -4.87 9.95
CA GLU A 29 -7.54 -6.01 10.63
C GLU A 29 -8.83 -5.55 11.29
N HIS A 30 -9.91 -6.30 11.08
CA HIS A 30 -11.21 -5.99 11.67
C HIS A 30 -11.46 -6.93 12.86
N SER A 31 -10.84 -6.62 13.99
CA SER A 31 -10.97 -7.35 15.25
C SER A 31 -11.83 -6.54 16.22
N SER A 32 -13.16 -6.65 16.11
CA SER A 32 -14.05 -6.28 17.22
C SER A 32 -13.99 -7.43 18.22
N GLY A 33 -13.61 -7.15 19.47
CA GLY A 33 -13.49 -8.14 20.53
C GLY A 33 -14.68 -9.12 20.53
N VAL A 34 -14.36 -10.40 20.75
CA VAL A 34 -15.25 -11.58 20.67
C VAL A 34 -15.47 -12.11 19.24
N SER A 35 -14.52 -12.97 18.81
CA SER A 35 -14.72 -14.08 17.85
C SER A 35 -15.26 -13.80 16.44
N VAL A 36 -15.17 -12.57 15.92
CA VAL A 36 -15.47 -12.28 14.50
C VAL A 36 -14.21 -11.74 13.81
N LYS A 37 -13.45 -12.65 13.20
CA LYS A 37 -12.39 -12.29 12.24
C LYS A 37 -13.05 -11.93 10.90
N GLY A 38 -13.48 -10.68 10.76
CA GLY A 38 -13.96 -10.16 9.50
C GLY A 38 -12.86 -10.11 8.44
N ARG A 39 -13.23 -10.07 7.15
CA ARG A 39 -12.25 -9.88 6.07
C ARG A 39 -11.50 -8.57 6.29
N ASN A 40 -10.18 -8.58 6.13
CA ASN A 40 -9.37 -7.37 6.22
C ASN A 40 -9.80 -6.40 5.12
N ARG A 41 -10.12 -5.15 5.50
CA ARG A 41 -10.62 -4.13 4.59
C ARG A 41 -9.80 -2.87 4.72
N VAL A 42 -9.70 -2.13 3.62
CA VAL A 42 -9.14 -0.77 3.65
C VAL A 42 -10.23 0.15 4.23
N SER A 43 -9.84 1.04 5.15
CA SER A 43 -10.75 2.02 5.73
C SER A 43 -11.36 2.93 4.65
N LYS A 44 -12.64 3.32 4.82
CA LYS A 44 -13.29 4.30 3.94
C LYS A 44 -12.64 5.69 4.02
N MET A 45 -11.97 5.99 5.14
CA MET A 45 -11.25 7.24 5.39
C MET A 45 -9.89 7.32 4.68
N ALA A 46 -9.44 6.24 4.04
CA ALA A 46 -8.17 6.24 3.31
C ALA A 46 -8.19 7.20 2.11
N ASN A 47 -7.05 7.87 1.86
CA ASN A 47 -6.91 8.77 0.71
C ASN A 47 -6.79 7.96 -0.60
N LYS A 48 -7.91 7.83 -1.31
CA LYS A 48 -8.02 7.05 -2.56
C LYS A 48 -7.24 7.67 -3.72
N GLU A 49 -7.10 8.99 -3.76
CA GLU A 49 -6.31 9.68 -4.79
C GLU A 49 -4.83 9.38 -4.62
N LEU A 50 -4.32 9.41 -3.37
CA LEU A 50 -2.95 9.03 -3.06
C LEU A 50 -2.69 7.57 -3.47
N LYS A 51 -3.64 6.67 -3.19
CA LYS A 51 -3.55 5.26 -3.61
C LYS A 51 -3.45 5.10 -5.11
N LYS A 52 -4.30 5.80 -5.88
CA LYS A 52 -4.30 5.75 -7.35
C LYS A 52 -2.99 6.25 -7.92
N MET A 53 -2.48 7.38 -7.42
CA MET A 53 -1.20 7.95 -7.84
C MET A 53 -0.03 6.99 -7.58
N LEU A 54 0.05 6.43 -6.37
CA LEU A 54 1.09 5.46 -6.02
C LEU A 54 1.04 4.21 -6.92
N HIS A 55 -0.17 3.74 -7.24
CA HIS A 55 -0.35 2.61 -8.14
C HIS A 55 0.14 2.94 -9.56
N LEU A 56 -0.22 4.10 -10.10
CA LEU A 56 0.22 4.52 -11.43
C LEU A 56 1.74 4.70 -11.50
N CYS A 57 2.34 5.31 -10.49
CA CYS A 57 3.81 5.45 -10.39
C CYS A 57 4.51 4.09 -10.34
N ALA A 58 3.94 3.11 -9.63
CA ALA A 58 4.49 1.76 -9.61
C ALA A 58 4.40 1.08 -10.99
N LEU A 59 3.28 1.25 -11.70
CA LEU A 59 3.10 0.70 -13.04
C LEU A 59 4.08 1.30 -14.06
N THR A 60 4.28 2.62 -14.01
CA THR A 60 5.28 3.27 -14.88
C THR A 60 6.69 2.81 -14.53
N ALA A 61 7.04 2.71 -13.24
CA ALA A 61 8.34 2.21 -12.81
C ALA A 61 8.63 0.80 -13.34
N ILE A 62 7.66 -0.12 -13.23
CA ILE A 62 7.78 -1.49 -13.76
C ILE A 62 7.91 -1.51 -15.30
N LYS A 63 7.30 -0.55 -15.99
CA LYS A 63 7.34 -0.47 -17.46
C LYS A 63 8.70 -0.03 -17.99
N TYR A 64 9.30 0.99 -17.39
CA TYR A 64 10.52 1.63 -17.90
C TYR A 64 11.82 1.04 -17.33
N TYR A 65 11.76 0.47 -16.13
CA TYR A 65 12.96 0.00 -15.44
C TYR A 65 12.91 -1.53 -15.22
N PRO A 66 13.85 -2.29 -15.83
CA PRO A 66 13.84 -3.75 -15.74
C PRO A 66 14.06 -4.26 -14.31
N GLU A 67 14.88 -3.59 -13.50
CA GLU A 67 15.13 -3.97 -12.09
C GLU A 67 13.84 -4.03 -11.26
N PHE A 68 12.95 -3.04 -11.43
CA PHE A 68 11.67 -3.01 -10.73
C PHE A 68 10.71 -4.08 -11.25
N LYS A 69 10.79 -4.44 -12.52
CA LYS A 69 10.02 -5.54 -13.11
C LYS A 69 10.44 -6.90 -12.54
N ASP A 70 11.73 -7.13 -12.39
CA ASP A 70 12.26 -8.36 -11.80
C ASP A 70 11.91 -8.47 -10.32
N TYR A 71 12.05 -7.37 -9.58
CA TYR A 71 11.61 -7.28 -8.19
C TYR A 71 10.11 -7.60 -8.04
N PHE A 72 9.27 -6.99 -8.88
CA PHE A 72 7.83 -7.19 -8.87
C PHE A 72 7.46 -8.65 -9.16
N THR A 73 8.08 -9.24 -10.19
CA THR A 73 7.85 -10.64 -10.58
C THR A 73 8.21 -11.57 -9.43
N ARG A 74 9.41 -11.42 -8.86
CA ARG A 74 9.85 -12.21 -7.68
C ARG A 74 8.88 -12.11 -6.51
N LYS A 75 8.44 -10.89 -6.16
CA LYS A 75 7.47 -10.68 -5.07
C LYS A 75 6.11 -11.30 -5.37
N LYS A 76 5.64 -11.25 -6.61
CA LYS A 76 4.38 -11.87 -7.04
C LYS A 76 4.42 -13.40 -6.88
N HIS A 77 5.57 -14.03 -7.16
CA HIS A 77 5.76 -15.47 -6.91
C HIS A 77 5.73 -15.79 -5.41
N GLN A 78 6.43 -15.02 -4.56
CA GLN A 78 6.43 -15.22 -3.11
C GLN A 78 5.02 -15.15 -2.49
N VAL A 79 4.21 -14.17 -2.89
CA VAL A 79 2.83 -14.01 -2.37
C VAL A 79 1.94 -15.18 -2.79
N LYS A 80 2.11 -15.69 -4.02
CA LYS A 80 1.38 -16.89 -4.44
C LYS A 80 1.78 -18.08 -3.58
N THR A 81 3.07 -18.36 -3.43
CA THR A 81 3.55 -19.50 -2.63
C THR A 81 3.10 -19.44 -1.17
N ALA A 82 3.07 -18.24 -0.56
CA ALA A 82 2.59 -18.06 0.81
C ALA A 82 1.07 -18.21 0.99
N CYS A 83 0.28 -18.12 -0.09
CA CYS A 83 -1.17 -18.30 -0.06
C CYS A 83 -1.61 -19.76 -0.33
N TRP A 84 -0.67 -20.64 -0.70
CA TRP A 84 -0.92 -22.07 -0.94
C TRP A 84 -0.55 -22.96 0.26
N TYR A 85 -0.27 -22.39 1.44
CA TYR A 85 0.00 -23.09 2.69
C TYR A 85 -0.90 -22.58 3.82
#